data_AF-A0A3T0SYT9-F1
#
_entry.id   AF-A0A3T0SYT9-F1
#
_cell.length_a   1.000
_cell.length_b   1.000
_cell.length_c   1.000
_cell.angle_alpha   90.00
_cell.angle_beta   90.00
_cell.angle_gamma   90.00
#
_symmetry.space_group_name_H-M   'P 1'
#
loop_
_entity.id
_entity.type
_entity.pdbx_description
1 polymer ?
#
loop_
_entity_poly.entity_id
_entity_poly.type
_entity_poly.pdbx_seq_one_letter_code
_entity_poly.pdbx_strand_id
1 'polypeptide(L)'
;MPPRPARRSPLSVLLLIVLLLVGAAAVPAAAAEPAPTLSVVSFGDSITRGASSCGTRADCPVNSWSTGTASAVRSIATRLQEVNPGSVVTTANYAKSGSRINAVASTVTAAASAGADPDVVTLLVGGNDLCHPDLTGAADEYAMTPAASFSASASSLLRQIGSTWPEATVLVGSMPDIASEWAGLRGGPAEAGWPANRLCRTTRGATADNVVQTGDAYTAAVTAAAQRTRQFNDALAAACSAVGSHCVWDDGAFTAATVSPDIVSTVDYFHPNARGQALIADLLWGPEAVPDWAAPEPTSTPVPSTPPTAAPTSVPTPSTSPAPTAVPEPTDPDETPTASPTTTPTPSATATPTATPTATPTATPTATPIATSSATATPIATPSPTATATPTATTTPTASPTPTATPTASPTPTASPTPTASPTPTASPTPTASPTPTASPSQTATASPTPTRTPTPTPARDTAAPSSRITSPTAGSTVVGTVTLVAVADADTTSLIFWTGSTRIGTAKKAADGTWKLTVSTKGFPKGEHQVVAKATDAAGNTASSAPVAVTVR
;
A
#
# COMPACT_ATOMS: atom_id res chain seq x y z
N MET A 1 -37.69 103.76 7.41
CA MET A 1 -37.43 103.14 8.73
C MET A 1 -38.32 101.90 8.84
N PRO A 2 -37.75 100.68 8.83
CA PRO A 2 -38.53 99.46 8.86
C PRO A 2 -38.87 99.06 10.30
N PRO A 3 -40.08 98.51 10.58
CA PRO A 3 -40.37 97.91 11.86
C PRO A 3 -39.86 96.46 11.94
N ARG A 4 -39.35 96.15 13.13
CA ARG A 4 -38.82 94.86 13.62
C ARG A 4 -39.97 93.87 14.00
N PRO A 5 -39.65 92.60 14.33
CA PRO A 5 -40.32 91.42 13.78
C PRO A 5 -41.38 90.78 14.69
N ALA A 6 -42.25 89.96 14.09
CA ALA A 6 -43.10 89.02 14.80
C ALA A 6 -42.47 87.62 14.84
N ARG A 7 -42.36 87.06 16.05
CA ARG A 7 -41.98 85.67 16.34
C ARG A 7 -43.01 84.68 15.76
N ARG A 8 -42.54 83.56 15.20
CA ARG A 8 -43.34 82.32 15.08
C ARG A 8 -42.53 81.10 15.55
N SER A 9 -43.26 80.26 16.27
CA SER A 9 -42.87 79.12 17.11
C SER A 9 -42.54 77.86 16.28
N PRO A 10 -41.73 76.90 16.78
CA PRO A 10 -41.29 75.73 16.03
C PRO A 10 -42.31 74.60 16.15
N LEU A 11 -43.17 74.46 15.16
CA LEU A 11 -44.07 73.30 15.02
C LEU A 11 -44.18 72.94 13.54
N SER A 12 -43.09 72.50 12.92
CA SER A 12 -43.12 71.99 11.54
C SER A 12 -42.03 70.94 11.20
N VAL A 13 -41.33 70.36 12.17
CA VAL A 13 -40.26 69.37 11.87
C VAL A 13 -40.64 67.93 12.21
N LEU A 14 -41.85 67.67 12.71
CA LEU A 14 -42.28 66.33 13.12
C LEU A 14 -43.33 65.72 12.16
N LEU A 15 -43.13 65.77 10.85
CA LEU A 15 -43.95 64.98 9.91
C LEU A 15 -43.24 64.62 8.60
N LEU A 16 -41.91 64.43 8.63
CA LEU A 16 -41.14 63.98 7.47
C LEU A 16 -40.05 62.94 7.79
N ILE A 17 -40.16 62.26 8.93
CA ILE A 17 -39.25 61.17 9.35
C ILE A 17 -39.99 59.83 9.56
N VAL A 18 -41.29 59.74 9.24
CA VAL A 18 -42.05 58.47 9.35
C VAL A 18 -42.36 57.83 7.99
N LEU A 19 -41.91 58.43 6.88
CA LEU A 19 -42.07 57.86 5.53
C LEU A 19 -40.74 57.47 4.85
N LEU A 20 -39.76 57.03 5.64
CA LEU A 20 -38.46 56.50 5.16
C LEU A 20 -38.02 55.24 5.91
N LEU A 21 -38.98 54.44 6.40
CA LEU A 21 -38.72 53.20 7.15
C LEU A 21 -39.51 51.97 6.66
N VAL A 22 -40.04 52.00 5.43
CA VAL A 22 -40.63 50.80 4.79
C VAL A 22 -40.05 50.67 3.39
N GLY A 23 -38.86 50.08 3.32
CA GLY A 23 -38.12 49.92 2.07
C GLY A 23 -36.74 49.30 2.22
N ALA A 24 -36.41 48.70 3.37
CA ALA A 24 -35.37 47.68 3.38
C ALA A 24 -36.03 46.43 2.81
N ALA A 25 -35.99 46.27 1.49
CA ALA A 25 -36.16 44.96 0.89
C ALA A 25 -35.18 44.05 1.62
N ALA A 26 -35.70 43.13 2.42
CA ALA A 26 -34.92 42.02 2.92
C ALA A 26 -34.37 41.34 1.67
N VAL A 27 -33.10 41.58 1.36
CA VAL A 27 -32.36 40.77 0.42
C VAL A 27 -32.58 39.35 0.95
N PRO A 28 -33.25 38.45 0.20
CA PRO A 28 -33.38 37.08 0.68
C PRO A 28 -31.97 36.62 0.96
N ALA A 29 -31.68 36.26 2.21
CA ALA A 29 -30.41 35.65 2.55
C ALA A 29 -30.24 34.51 1.56
N ALA A 30 -29.25 34.64 0.66
CA ALA A 30 -28.97 33.60 -0.32
C ALA A 30 -28.88 32.31 0.49
N ALA A 31 -29.72 31.32 0.15
CA ALA A 31 -29.65 30.03 0.79
C ALA A 31 -28.20 29.57 0.65
N ALA A 32 -27.51 29.37 1.77
CA ALA A 32 -26.13 28.90 1.75
C ALA A 32 -26.10 27.65 0.86
N GLU A 33 -25.26 27.66 -0.17
CA GLU A 33 -25.11 26.48 -1.01
C GLU A 33 -24.78 25.28 -0.11
N PRO A 34 -25.41 24.11 -0.36
CA PRO A 34 -25.13 22.92 0.43
C PRO A 34 -23.63 22.65 0.35
N ALA A 35 -23.03 22.37 1.51
CA ALA A 35 -21.61 22.05 1.60
C ALA A 35 -21.26 20.94 0.58
N PRO A 36 -20.13 21.08 -0.15
CA PRO A 36 -19.68 20.04 -1.07
C PRO A 36 -19.58 18.70 -0.33
N THR A 37 -20.00 17.63 -1.00
CA THR A 37 -19.94 16.28 -0.42
C THR A 37 -18.68 15.59 -0.91
N LEU A 38 -17.93 15.00 0.02
CA LEU A 38 -16.82 14.10 -0.27
C LEU A 38 -17.23 12.67 0.09
N SER A 39 -16.67 11.67 -0.58
CA SER A 39 -17.07 10.27 -0.44
C SER A 39 -15.86 9.35 -0.25
N VAL A 40 -15.90 8.54 0.81
CA VAL A 40 -14.92 7.49 1.10
C VAL A 40 -15.58 6.12 0.91
N VAL A 41 -15.07 5.34 -0.03
CA VAL A 41 -15.52 3.96 -0.29
C VAL A 41 -14.41 2.98 0.09
N SER A 42 -14.72 2.02 0.97
CA SER A 42 -13.72 1.06 1.46
C SER A 42 -13.98 -0.37 0.97
N PHE A 43 -12.94 -1.00 0.44
CA PHE A 43 -12.89 -2.41 0.07
C PHE A 43 -11.88 -3.16 0.93
N GLY A 44 -12.12 -4.46 1.11
CA GLY A 44 -11.22 -5.30 1.91
C GLY A 44 -11.92 -6.46 2.56
N ASP A 45 -11.38 -6.86 3.70
CA ASP A 45 -11.83 -7.99 4.48
C ASP A 45 -12.34 -7.59 5.89
N SER A 46 -12.23 -8.52 6.83
CA SER A 46 -12.68 -8.36 8.22
C SER A 46 -11.95 -7.24 8.95
N ILE A 47 -10.69 -6.92 8.59
CA ILE A 47 -9.97 -5.79 9.19
C ILE A 47 -10.70 -4.49 8.86
N THR A 48 -11.06 -4.28 7.60
CA THR A 48 -11.78 -3.09 7.12
C THR A 48 -13.21 -3.01 7.67
N ARG A 49 -13.80 -4.15 8.07
CA ARG A 49 -15.08 -4.21 8.77
C ARG A 49 -14.99 -3.93 10.27
N GLY A 50 -13.78 -3.72 10.81
CA GLY A 50 -13.58 -3.54 12.25
C GLY A 50 -13.91 -4.81 13.03
N ALA A 51 -13.75 -6.00 12.43
CA ALA A 51 -14.08 -7.26 13.09
C ALA A 51 -13.39 -7.38 14.45
N SER A 52 -14.16 -7.82 15.43
CA SER A 52 -13.72 -8.03 16.81
C SER A 52 -13.22 -6.81 17.58
N SER A 53 -13.37 -5.60 17.04
CA SER A 53 -12.88 -4.38 17.68
C SER A 53 -13.84 -3.79 18.74
N CYS A 54 -15.08 -4.29 18.84
CA CYS A 54 -16.10 -3.85 19.79
C CYS A 54 -16.37 -4.86 20.92
N GLY A 55 -15.38 -5.71 21.24
CA GLY A 55 -15.48 -6.66 22.36
C GLY A 55 -16.37 -7.88 22.09
N THR A 56 -16.83 -8.10 20.86
CA THR A 56 -17.56 -9.29 20.40
C THR A 56 -16.89 -9.87 19.16
N ARG A 57 -17.26 -11.06 18.67
CA ARG A 57 -16.68 -11.62 17.42
C ARG A 57 -17.29 -11.05 16.13
N ALA A 58 -18.23 -10.11 16.24
CA ALA A 58 -18.90 -9.54 15.08
C ALA A 58 -18.05 -8.45 14.41
N ASP A 59 -18.42 -8.13 13.17
CA ASP A 59 -18.00 -6.88 12.53
C ASP A 59 -18.39 -5.69 13.41
N CYS A 60 -17.50 -4.70 13.50
CA CYS A 60 -17.83 -3.43 14.12
C CYS A 60 -17.46 -2.25 13.22
N PRO A 61 -18.33 -1.91 12.24
CA PRO A 61 -18.05 -0.84 11.29
C PRO A 61 -17.77 0.52 11.93
N VAL A 62 -18.33 0.78 13.12
CA VAL A 62 -18.08 2.01 13.91
C VAL A 62 -16.59 2.20 14.20
N ASN A 63 -15.84 1.12 14.36
CA ASN A 63 -14.39 1.13 14.63
C ASN A 63 -13.55 0.86 13.37
N SER A 64 -14.14 0.87 12.17
CA SER A 64 -13.37 0.70 10.93
C SER A 64 -12.31 1.80 10.78
N TRP A 65 -11.07 1.41 10.52
CA TRP A 65 -9.95 2.33 10.22
C TRP A 65 -10.24 3.28 9.05
N SER A 66 -11.08 2.87 8.09
CA SER A 66 -11.38 3.65 6.89
C SER A 66 -12.64 4.50 7.05
N THR A 67 -13.76 3.87 7.42
CA THR A 67 -15.11 4.48 7.38
C THR A 67 -15.77 4.62 8.75
N GLY A 68 -15.06 4.27 9.83
CA GLY A 68 -15.62 4.27 11.17
C GLY A 68 -15.89 5.67 11.72
N THR A 69 -16.80 5.76 12.68
CA THR A 69 -17.22 7.00 13.35
C THR A 69 -16.67 7.13 14.77
N ALA A 70 -16.00 6.10 15.30
CA ALA A 70 -15.39 6.15 16.62
C ALA A 70 -14.23 7.17 16.66
N SER A 71 -14.33 8.14 17.56
CA SER A 71 -13.28 9.15 17.78
C SER A 71 -11.94 8.53 18.19
N ALA A 72 -11.96 7.40 18.91
CA ALA A 72 -10.75 6.67 19.30
C ALA A 72 -9.97 6.10 18.11
N VAL A 73 -10.62 5.90 16.97
CA VAL A 73 -9.98 5.40 15.74
C VAL A 73 -9.45 6.53 14.88
N ARG A 74 -10.16 7.69 14.84
CA ARG A 74 -9.90 8.77 13.86
C ARG A 74 -9.67 8.17 12.47
N SER A 75 -10.73 7.56 11.93
CA SER A 75 -10.71 6.88 10.64
C SER A 75 -10.27 7.81 9.50
N ILE A 76 -9.94 7.25 8.35
CA ILE A 76 -9.66 8.03 7.12
C ILE A 76 -10.78 9.02 6.81
N ALA A 77 -12.05 8.59 6.90
CA ALA A 77 -13.19 9.49 6.71
C ALA A 77 -13.21 10.63 7.73
N THR A 78 -12.90 10.35 9.00
CA THR A 78 -12.79 11.38 10.04
C THR A 78 -11.68 12.37 9.72
N ARG A 79 -10.51 11.89 9.29
CA ARG A 79 -9.37 12.75 8.95
C ARG A 79 -9.62 13.58 7.71
N LEU A 80 -10.30 13.02 6.71
CA LEU A 80 -10.73 13.77 5.53
C LEU A 80 -11.68 14.90 5.91
N GLN A 81 -12.59 14.66 6.86
CA GLN A 81 -13.49 15.68 7.40
C GLN A 81 -12.75 16.75 8.20
N GLU A 82 -11.72 16.36 8.98
CA GLU A 82 -10.86 17.27 9.75
C GLU A 82 -10.13 18.27 8.83
N VAL A 83 -9.61 17.81 7.68
CA VAL A 83 -8.90 18.68 6.72
C VAL A 83 -9.83 19.42 5.76
N ASN A 84 -11.10 19.01 5.64
CA ASN A 84 -12.13 19.67 4.83
C ASN A 84 -13.35 20.11 5.66
N PRO A 85 -13.21 21.09 6.59
CA PRO A 85 -14.30 21.50 7.48
C PRO A 85 -15.48 22.16 6.75
N GLY A 86 -15.29 22.60 5.49
CA GLY A 86 -16.34 23.17 4.65
C GLY A 86 -17.15 22.13 3.85
N SER A 87 -16.76 20.85 3.91
CA SER A 87 -17.41 19.76 3.17
C SER A 87 -18.15 18.81 4.13
N VAL A 88 -19.02 17.95 3.59
CA VAL A 88 -19.60 16.81 4.30
C VAL A 88 -18.97 15.53 3.78
N VAL A 89 -18.31 14.76 4.63
CA VAL A 89 -17.77 13.45 4.26
C VAL A 89 -18.82 12.35 4.46
N THR A 90 -19.08 11.61 3.39
CA THR A 90 -19.93 10.42 3.37
C THR A 90 -19.08 9.16 3.21
N THR A 91 -19.60 8.02 3.67
CA THR A 91 -18.84 6.77 3.69
C THR A 91 -19.68 5.59 3.23
N ALA A 92 -19.08 4.67 2.46
CA ALA A 92 -19.67 3.37 2.18
C ALA A 92 -18.64 2.24 2.31
N ASN A 93 -18.94 1.26 3.18
CA ASN A 93 -18.03 0.15 3.46
C ASN A 93 -18.50 -1.13 2.77
N TYR A 94 -17.84 -1.47 1.66
CA TYR A 94 -18.09 -2.65 0.83
C TYR A 94 -17.11 -3.81 1.13
N ALA A 95 -16.31 -3.70 2.19
CA ALA A 95 -15.49 -4.82 2.64
C ALA A 95 -16.38 -5.99 3.09
N LYS A 96 -15.84 -7.21 3.06
CA LYS A 96 -16.56 -8.41 3.51
C LYS A 96 -15.62 -9.32 4.30
N SER A 97 -16.00 -9.66 5.52
CA SER A 97 -15.23 -10.57 6.37
C SER A 97 -15.02 -11.92 5.69
N GLY A 98 -13.79 -12.42 5.73
CA GLY A 98 -13.37 -13.64 5.02
C GLY A 98 -12.97 -13.43 3.55
N SER A 99 -13.13 -12.22 2.99
CA SER A 99 -12.73 -11.95 1.61
C SER A 99 -11.25 -12.19 1.38
N ARG A 100 -10.95 -12.94 0.33
CA ARG A 100 -9.66 -12.98 -0.34
C ARG A 100 -9.65 -12.00 -1.51
N ILE A 101 -8.47 -11.67 -2.03
CA ILE A 101 -8.31 -10.67 -3.09
C ILE A 101 -9.17 -10.97 -4.34
N ASN A 102 -9.34 -12.25 -4.68
CA ASN A 102 -10.11 -12.68 -5.85
C ASN A 102 -11.62 -12.39 -5.75
N ALA A 103 -12.14 -12.18 -4.53
CA ALA A 103 -13.55 -11.90 -4.30
C ALA A 103 -13.86 -10.39 -4.33
N VAL A 104 -12.87 -9.53 -4.13
CA VAL A 104 -13.06 -8.08 -3.99
C VAL A 104 -13.53 -7.42 -5.29
N ALA A 105 -13.11 -7.92 -6.45
CA ALA A 105 -13.56 -7.38 -7.74
C ALA A 105 -15.10 -7.35 -7.86
N SER A 106 -15.79 -8.35 -7.30
CA SER A 106 -17.25 -8.39 -7.28
C SER A 106 -17.88 -7.31 -6.39
N THR A 107 -17.21 -6.91 -5.31
CA THR A 107 -17.71 -5.84 -4.44
C THR A 107 -17.48 -4.47 -5.04
N VAL A 108 -16.40 -4.28 -5.82
CA VAL A 108 -16.19 -3.09 -6.65
C VAL A 108 -17.32 -2.93 -7.67
N THR A 109 -17.65 -4.00 -8.40
CA THR A 109 -18.79 -3.99 -9.35
C THR A 109 -20.11 -3.66 -8.65
N ALA A 110 -20.34 -4.22 -7.46
CA ALA A 110 -21.55 -3.95 -6.69
C ALA A 110 -21.64 -2.48 -6.22
N ALA A 111 -20.52 -1.90 -5.79
CA ALA A 111 -20.44 -0.49 -5.41
C ALA A 111 -20.74 0.43 -6.60
N ALA A 112 -20.10 0.18 -7.75
CA ALA A 112 -20.36 0.94 -8.97
C ALA A 112 -21.83 0.82 -9.42
N SER A 113 -22.40 -0.38 -9.35
CA SER A 113 -23.81 -0.62 -9.69
C SER A 113 -24.79 0.05 -8.72
N ALA A 114 -24.36 0.29 -7.47
CA ALA A 114 -25.11 1.04 -6.49
C ALA A 114 -24.97 2.57 -6.64
N GLY A 115 -24.22 3.04 -7.65
CA GLY A 115 -23.99 4.46 -7.91
C GLY A 115 -22.93 5.10 -7.01
N ALA A 116 -22.01 4.31 -6.46
CA ALA A 116 -20.89 4.86 -5.70
C ALA A 116 -19.98 5.71 -6.61
N ASP A 117 -19.68 6.92 -6.15
CA ASP A 117 -18.76 7.87 -6.78
C ASP A 117 -17.83 8.45 -5.69
N PRO A 118 -16.72 7.75 -5.37
CA PRO A 118 -15.80 8.13 -4.30
C PRO A 118 -14.74 9.15 -4.76
N ASP A 119 -14.42 10.09 -3.88
CA ASP A 119 -13.19 10.88 -3.96
C ASP A 119 -11.99 10.10 -3.41
N VAL A 120 -12.24 9.20 -2.45
CA VAL A 120 -11.24 8.33 -1.84
C VAL A 120 -11.71 6.88 -1.83
N VAL A 121 -10.91 6.00 -2.43
CA VAL A 121 -11.06 4.55 -2.34
C VAL A 121 -9.99 4.01 -1.41
N THR A 122 -10.35 3.19 -0.43
CA THR A 122 -9.37 2.51 0.43
C THR A 122 -9.42 1.00 0.21
N LEU A 123 -8.26 0.36 0.05
CA LEU A 123 -8.12 -1.08 -0.12
C LEU A 123 -7.13 -1.65 0.88
N LEU A 124 -7.61 -2.56 1.74
CA LEU A 124 -6.76 -3.39 2.59
C LEU A 124 -7.28 -4.84 2.52
N VAL A 125 -6.50 -5.72 1.90
CA VAL A 125 -6.88 -7.12 1.68
C VAL A 125 -5.64 -8.00 1.57
N GLY A 126 -5.84 -9.28 1.85
CA GLY A 126 -4.87 -10.34 1.57
C GLY A 126 -4.50 -11.13 2.81
N GLY A 127 -4.85 -10.67 4.01
CA GLY A 127 -4.70 -11.46 5.24
C GLY A 127 -5.32 -12.85 5.08
N ASN A 128 -6.53 -12.92 4.52
CA ASN A 128 -7.20 -14.19 4.20
C ASN A 128 -6.51 -15.01 3.10
N ASP A 129 -5.73 -14.40 2.22
CA ASP A 129 -4.93 -15.13 1.22
C ASP A 129 -3.72 -15.84 1.87
N LEU A 130 -3.30 -15.42 3.06
CA LEU A 130 -2.31 -16.12 3.89
C LEU A 130 -2.95 -17.04 4.95
N CYS A 131 -4.12 -16.67 5.47
CA CYS A 131 -4.58 -17.17 6.76
C CYS A 131 -5.92 -17.88 6.78
N HIS A 132 -6.72 -17.78 5.72
CA HIS A 132 -8.10 -18.25 5.77
C HIS A 132 -8.18 -19.77 6.02
N PRO A 133 -9.08 -20.25 6.89
CA PRO A 133 -9.18 -21.67 7.24
C PRO A 133 -9.40 -22.58 6.03
N ASP A 134 -10.16 -22.10 5.04
CA ASP A 134 -10.53 -22.86 3.85
C ASP A 134 -9.43 -22.94 2.77
N LEU A 135 -8.28 -22.31 2.98
CA LEU A 135 -7.15 -22.47 2.05
C LEU A 135 -6.71 -23.93 2.03
N THR A 136 -6.63 -24.54 0.86
CA THR A 136 -6.03 -25.87 0.70
C THR A 136 -4.55 -25.73 0.35
N GLY A 137 -3.78 -26.82 0.48
CA GLY A 137 -2.42 -26.85 -0.05
C GLY A 137 -2.41 -26.53 -1.54
N ALA A 138 -1.59 -25.56 -1.95
CA ALA A 138 -1.35 -25.28 -3.35
C ALA A 138 -0.31 -26.26 -3.94
N ALA A 139 0.18 -26.01 -5.15
CA ALA A 139 1.20 -26.87 -5.79
C ALA A 139 2.52 -26.93 -5.00
N ASP A 140 2.76 -25.95 -4.14
CA ASP A 140 3.88 -25.88 -3.20
C ASP A 140 3.50 -26.38 -1.79
N GLU A 141 2.36 -27.06 -1.66
CA GLU A 141 1.81 -27.71 -0.45
C GLU A 141 1.43 -26.77 0.70
N TYR A 142 1.70 -25.47 0.57
CA TYR A 142 1.36 -24.48 1.57
C TYR A 142 -0.10 -24.02 1.45
N ALA A 143 -0.79 -23.86 2.59
CA ALA A 143 -2.15 -23.35 2.64
C ALA A 143 -2.17 -21.82 2.54
N MET A 144 -1.81 -21.30 1.38
CA MET A 144 -1.80 -19.87 1.02
C MET A 144 -2.18 -19.72 -0.44
N THR A 145 -2.84 -18.62 -0.82
CA THR A 145 -3.11 -18.32 -2.23
C THR A 145 -1.79 -18.29 -3.01
N PRO A 146 -1.67 -18.96 -4.17
CA PRO A 146 -0.45 -18.92 -4.98
C PRO A 146 -0.08 -17.48 -5.36
N ALA A 147 1.21 -17.15 -5.31
CA ALA A 147 1.70 -15.79 -5.60
C ALA A 147 1.26 -15.27 -6.98
N ALA A 148 1.30 -16.12 -8.00
CA ALA A 148 0.86 -15.77 -9.35
C ALA A 148 -0.65 -15.47 -9.41
N SER A 149 -1.48 -16.25 -8.72
CA SER A 149 -2.94 -16.05 -8.66
C SER A 149 -3.30 -14.76 -7.91
N PHE A 150 -2.60 -14.49 -6.81
CA PHE A 150 -2.75 -13.23 -6.07
C PHE A 150 -2.34 -12.04 -6.94
N SER A 151 -1.18 -12.11 -7.61
CA SER A 151 -0.70 -11.05 -8.50
C SER A 151 -1.66 -10.75 -9.66
N ALA A 152 -2.20 -11.79 -10.30
CA ALA A 152 -3.20 -11.62 -11.36
C ALA A 152 -4.48 -10.94 -10.82
N SER A 153 -4.92 -11.32 -9.62
CA SER A 153 -6.10 -10.76 -8.97
C SER A 153 -5.87 -9.31 -8.53
N ALA A 154 -4.72 -8.99 -7.92
CA ALA A 154 -4.32 -7.62 -7.56
C ALA A 154 -4.30 -6.70 -8.78
N SER A 155 -3.65 -7.16 -9.84
CA SER A 155 -3.55 -6.43 -11.10
C SER A 155 -4.93 -6.19 -11.73
N SER A 156 -5.81 -7.19 -11.72
CA SER A 156 -7.17 -7.05 -12.26
C SER A 156 -8.02 -6.10 -11.40
N LEU A 157 -7.95 -6.24 -10.07
CA LEU A 157 -8.72 -5.47 -9.12
C LEU A 157 -8.37 -3.98 -9.18
N LEU A 158 -7.08 -3.64 -9.10
CA LEU A 158 -6.66 -2.23 -9.08
C LEU A 158 -6.87 -1.55 -10.43
N ARG A 159 -6.68 -2.27 -11.56
CA ARG A 159 -7.12 -1.76 -12.87
C ARG A 159 -8.61 -1.50 -12.92
N GLN A 160 -9.44 -2.40 -12.37
CA GLN A 160 -10.89 -2.20 -12.33
C GLN A 160 -11.23 -0.94 -11.53
N ILE A 161 -10.67 -0.77 -10.33
CA ILE A 161 -10.87 0.42 -9.49
C ILE A 161 -10.49 1.69 -10.26
N GLY A 162 -9.26 1.77 -10.78
CA GLY A 162 -8.79 2.95 -11.52
C GLY A 162 -9.57 3.24 -12.80
N SER A 163 -10.12 2.22 -13.46
CA SER A 163 -11.00 2.43 -14.63
C SER A 163 -12.42 2.84 -14.27
N THR A 164 -12.89 2.45 -13.09
CA THR A 164 -14.26 2.75 -12.62
C THR A 164 -14.33 4.16 -12.06
N TRP A 165 -13.32 4.57 -11.29
CA TRP A 165 -13.22 5.88 -10.65
C TRP A 165 -11.84 6.50 -10.92
N PRO A 166 -11.62 7.04 -12.14
CA PRO A 166 -10.30 7.52 -12.57
C PRO A 166 -9.81 8.78 -11.82
N GLU A 167 -10.73 9.53 -11.21
CA GLU A 167 -10.41 10.73 -10.42
C GLU A 167 -10.25 10.43 -8.92
N ALA A 168 -10.62 9.23 -8.47
CA ALA A 168 -10.55 8.86 -7.06
C ALA A 168 -9.11 8.64 -6.63
N THR A 169 -8.75 9.13 -5.43
CA THR A 169 -7.49 8.72 -4.81
C THR A 169 -7.64 7.32 -4.22
N VAL A 170 -6.78 6.40 -4.63
CA VAL A 170 -6.82 4.99 -4.21
C VAL A 170 -5.72 4.74 -3.20
N LEU A 171 -6.07 4.53 -1.93
CA LEU A 171 -5.15 4.20 -0.85
C LEU A 171 -5.05 2.69 -0.68
N VAL A 172 -3.89 2.11 -0.95
CA VAL A 172 -3.64 0.67 -0.89
C VAL A 172 -2.71 0.35 0.27
N GLY A 173 -3.23 -0.37 1.26
CA GLY A 173 -2.45 -0.86 2.39
C GLY A 173 -1.75 -2.18 2.09
N SER A 174 -0.56 -2.34 2.66
CA SER A 174 0.20 -3.59 2.63
C SER A 174 -0.41 -4.68 3.50
N MET A 175 0.15 -5.87 3.44
CA MET A 175 -0.29 -7.01 4.24
C MET A 175 0.00 -6.80 5.74
N PRO A 176 -0.84 -7.30 6.67
CA PRO A 176 -0.46 -7.35 8.08
C PRO A 176 0.73 -8.30 8.29
N ASP A 177 1.61 -7.99 9.24
CA ASP A 177 2.69 -8.89 9.65
C ASP A 177 2.18 -9.98 10.62
N ILE A 178 1.54 -10.98 10.03
CA ILE A 178 1.01 -12.15 10.73
C ILE A 178 2.12 -12.95 11.43
N ALA A 179 3.36 -12.92 10.91
CA ALA A 179 4.46 -13.66 11.51
C ALA A 179 4.88 -13.05 12.84
N SER A 180 5.02 -11.73 12.88
CA SER A 180 5.27 -10.98 14.12
C SER A 180 4.09 -11.07 15.09
N GLU A 181 2.85 -11.02 14.59
CA GLU A 181 1.66 -11.22 15.41
C GLU A 181 1.69 -12.59 16.12
N TRP A 182 1.89 -13.67 15.36
CA TRP A 182 1.98 -15.01 15.92
C TRP A 182 3.13 -15.14 16.92
N ALA A 183 4.28 -14.50 16.65
CA ALA A 183 5.40 -14.49 17.57
C ALA A 183 5.08 -13.76 18.89
N GLY A 184 4.39 -12.62 18.81
CA GLY A 184 4.03 -11.79 19.96
C GLY A 184 2.89 -12.34 20.82
N LEU A 185 2.00 -13.15 20.24
CA LEU A 185 0.85 -13.73 20.94
C LEU A 185 1.06 -15.18 21.38
N ARG A 186 2.12 -15.86 20.90
CA ARG A 186 2.48 -17.21 21.36
C ARG A 186 2.78 -17.23 22.86
N GLY A 187 2.40 -18.30 23.54
CA GLY A 187 2.41 -18.38 25.01
C GLY A 187 1.13 -17.87 25.67
N GLY A 188 0.20 -17.28 24.92
CA GLY A 188 -1.10 -16.81 25.38
C GLY A 188 -2.29 -17.58 24.75
N PRO A 189 -3.52 -17.06 24.87
CA PRO A 189 -4.72 -17.71 24.33
C PRO A 189 -4.70 -17.97 22.82
N ALA A 190 -3.94 -17.18 22.04
CA ALA A 190 -3.73 -17.39 20.62
C ALA A 190 -3.11 -18.76 20.30
N GLU A 191 -2.26 -19.29 21.20
CA GLU A 191 -1.56 -20.55 21.00
C GLU A 191 -2.51 -21.75 20.90
N ALA A 192 -3.65 -21.70 21.58
CA ALA A 192 -4.73 -22.66 21.42
C ALA A 192 -5.74 -22.24 20.33
N GLY A 193 -6.06 -20.94 20.26
CA GLY A 193 -7.09 -20.40 19.38
C GLY A 193 -6.77 -20.55 17.89
N TRP A 194 -5.54 -20.20 17.46
CA TRP A 194 -5.18 -20.23 16.05
C TRP A 194 -5.18 -21.65 15.46
N PRO A 195 -4.58 -22.66 16.11
CA PRO A 195 -4.71 -24.05 15.65
C PRO A 195 -6.16 -24.53 15.62
N ALA A 196 -6.95 -24.26 16.67
CA ALA A 196 -8.35 -24.73 16.75
C ALA A 196 -9.21 -24.20 15.59
N ASN A 197 -8.92 -22.98 15.13
CA ASN A 197 -9.62 -22.33 14.03
C ASN A 197 -8.89 -22.45 12.68
N ARG A 198 -7.83 -23.28 12.59
CA ARG A 198 -7.02 -23.48 11.37
C ARG A 198 -6.47 -22.19 10.76
N LEU A 199 -6.24 -21.16 11.58
CA LEU A 199 -5.75 -19.85 11.13
C LEU A 199 -4.26 -19.90 10.80
N CYS A 200 -3.87 -19.20 9.74
CA CYS A 200 -2.47 -18.89 9.39
C CYS A 200 -1.51 -20.10 9.48
N ARG A 201 -1.93 -21.25 8.94
CA ARG A 201 -1.25 -22.54 9.18
C ARG A 201 0.21 -22.51 8.77
N THR A 202 0.51 -22.06 7.55
CA THR A 202 1.89 -21.98 7.06
C THR A 202 2.74 -21.03 7.91
N THR A 203 2.20 -19.88 8.33
CA THR A 203 2.89 -18.92 9.20
C THR A 203 3.19 -19.48 10.58
N ARG A 204 2.36 -20.40 11.07
CA ARG A 204 2.62 -21.16 12.31
C ARG A 204 3.54 -22.35 12.13
N GLY A 205 4.08 -22.57 10.92
CA GLY A 205 4.90 -23.72 10.59
C GLY A 205 4.11 -25.03 10.50
N ALA A 206 2.82 -24.96 10.18
CA ALA A 206 1.94 -26.12 10.02
C ALA A 206 1.63 -26.39 8.54
N THR A 207 1.35 -27.66 8.23
CA THR A 207 0.90 -28.09 6.90
C THR A 207 -0.50 -27.60 6.57
N ALA A 208 -0.95 -27.81 5.33
CA ALA A 208 -2.31 -27.54 4.92
C ALA A 208 -3.37 -28.26 5.77
N ASP A 209 -3.05 -29.44 6.30
CA ASP A 209 -3.91 -30.23 7.20
C ASP A 209 -3.83 -29.78 8.67
N ASN A 210 -3.17 -28.66 8.95
CA ASN A 210 -3.05 -28.07 10.29
C ASN A 210 -2.17 -28.86 11.26
N VAL A 211 -1.21 -29.61 10.73
CA VAL A 211 -0.22 -30.35 11.54
C VAL A 211 1.06 -29.52 11.65
N VAL A 212 1.40 -29.08 12.86
CA VAL A 212 2.62 -28.31 13.14
C VAL A 212 3.86 -29.17 12.87
N GLN A 213 4.81 -28.61 12.13
CA GLN A 213 6.07 -29.25 11.78
C GLN A 213 7.18 -28.90 12.78
N THR A 214 8.32 -29.58 12.66
CA THR A 214 9.52 -29.34 13.48
C THR A 214 10.77 -29.26 12.60
N GLY A 215 11.86 -28.70 13.12
CA GLY A 215 13.17 -28.65 12.44
C GLY A 215 13.13 -27.91 11.10
N ASP A 216 13.75 -28.50 10.08
CA ASP A 216 13.88 -27.89 8.75
C ASP A 216 12.52 -27.65 8.09
N ALA A 217 11.56 -28.56 8.27
CA ALA A 217 10.20 -28.43 7.73
C ALA A 217 9.44 -27.25 8.34
N TYR A 218 9.59 -27.02 9.66
CA TYR A 218 9.04 -25.83 10.32
C TYR A 218 9.66 -24.56 9.73
N THR A 219 10.99 -24.54 9.62
CA THR A 219 11.75 -23.39 9.11
C THR A 219 11.38 -23.07 7.66
N ALA A 220 11.20 -24.09 6.83
CA ALA A 220 10.76 -23.95 5.45
C ALA A 220 9.36 -23.33 5.35
N ALA A 221 8.40 -23.81 6.16
CA ALA A 221 7.04 -23.29 6.17
C ALA A 221 6.97 -21.81 6.59
N VAL A 222 7.62 -21.43 7.70
CA VAL A 222 7.61 -20.02 8.14
C VAL A 222 8.35 -19.11 7.16
N THR A 223 9.42 -19.60 6.52
CA THR A 223 10.14 -18.87 5.47
C THR A 223 9.28 -18.68 4.22
N ALA A 224 8.53 -19.71 3.84
CA ALA A 224 7.59 -19.64 2.72
C ALA A 224 6.45 -18.64 2.99
N ALA A 225 5.93 -18.58 4.21
CA ALA A 225 4.93 -17.57 4.59
C ALA A 225 5.49 -16.14 4.50
N ALA A 226 6.71 -15.92 5.01
CA ALA A 226 7.37 -14.62 4.90
C ALA A 226 7.64 -14.23 3.43
N GLN A 227 8.06 -15.20 2.61
CA GLN A 227 8.25 -14.98 1.17
C GLN A 227 6.93 -14.67 0.47
N ARG A 228 5.84 -15.38 0.81
CA ARG A 228 4.52 -15.15 0.23
C ARG A 228 3.99 -13.76 0.57
N THR A 229 4.20 -13.31 1.81
CA THR A 229 3.83 -11.96 2.26
C THR A 229 4.54 -10.89 1.41
N ARG A 230 5.85 -11.04 1.18
CA ARG A 230 6.60 -10.14 0.28
C ARG A 230 6.06 -10.17 -1.15
N GLN A 231 5.79 -11.36 -1.70
CA GLN A 231 5.23 -11.50 -3.05
C GLN A 231 3.85 -10.84 -3.19
N PHE A 232 3.02 -10.89 -2.14
CA PHE A 232 1.72 -10.22 -2.13
C PHE A 232 1.87 -8.69 -2.08
N ASN A 233 2.76 -8.19 -1.22
CA ASN A 233 3.07 -6.75 -1.18
C ASN A 233 3.65 -6.25 -2.50
N ASP A 234 4.62 -6.96 -3.09
CA ASP A 234 5.19 -6.62 -4.41
C ASP A 234 4.10 -6.56 -5.49
N ALA A 235 3.14 -7.50 -5.44
CA ALA A 235 2.01 -7.52 -6.37
C ALA A 235 1.05 -6.34 -6.19
N LEU A 236 0.72 -5.97 -4.94
CA LEU A 236 -0.12 -4.81 -4.65
C LEU A 236 0.56 -3.50 -5.06
N ALA A 237 1.84 -3.34 -4.71
CA ALA A 237 2.64 -2.19 -5.08
C ALA A 237 2.74 -2.03 -6.61
N ALA A 238 3.07 -3.11 -7.33
CA ALA A 238 3.16 -3.09 -8.79
C ALA A 238 1.81 -2.80 -9.45
N ALA A 239 0.73 -3.38 -8.94
CA ALA A 239 -0.61 -3.13 -9.45
C ALA A 239 -1.08 -1.68 -9.19
N CYS A 240 -0.74 -1.11 -8.04
CA CYS A 240 -1.04 0.29 -7.71
C CYS A 240 -0.23 1.25 -8.60
N SER A 241 1.06 1.00 -8.77
CA SER A 241 1.90 1.78 -9.69
C SER A 241 1.39 1.77 -11.14
N ALA A 242 0.74 0.68 -11.57
CA ALA A 242 0.16 0.58 -12.91
C ALA A 242 -1.15 1.37 -13.08
N VAL A 243 -1.83 1.74 -11.99
CA VAL A 243 -3.02 2.60 -12.00
C VAL A 243 -2.61 4.07 -12.24
N GLY A 244 -1.47 4.49 -11.70
CA GLY A 244 -0.91 5.82 -11.91
C GLY A 244 -0.81 6.63 -10.61
N SER A 245 -0.62 7.94 -10.74
CA SER A 245 -0.30 8.83 -9.62
C SER A 245 -1.43 8.99 -8.58
N HIS A 246 -2.68 8.67 -8.94
CA HIS A 246 -3.80 8.70 -8.00
C HIS A 246 -3.89 7.43 -7.14
N CYS A 247 -3.08 6.39 -7.40
CA CYS A 247 -2.97 5.24 -6.52
C CYS A 247 -1.75 5.37 -5.61
N VAL A 248 -2.00 5.40 -4.30
CA VAL A 248 -0.98 5.52 -3.27
C VAL A 248 -0.79 4.18 -2.58
N TRP A 249 0.42 3.66 -2.67
CA TRP A 249 0.89 2.49 -1.92
C TRP A 249 1.51 2.94 -0.60
N ASP A 250 1.25 2.20 0.48
CA ASP A 250 1.75 2.52 1.82
C ASP A 250 3.26 2.25 2.04
N ASP A 251 4.00 1.90 0.99
CA ASP A 251 5.42 1.51 1.01
C ASP A 251 5.75 0.36 1.99
N GLY A 252 4.76 -0.49 2.30
CA GLY A 252 4.91 -1.57 3.28
C GLY A 252 4.81 -1.12 4.73
N ALA A 253 4.34 0.10 5.00
CA ALA A 253 4.26 0.66 6.35
C ALA A 253 3.40 -0.18 7.29
N PHE A 254 2.27 -0.73 6.82
CA PHE A 254 1.44 -1.60 7.65
C PHE A 254 2.10 -2.94 7.93
N THR A 255 2.80 -3.55 6.96
CA THR A 255 3.62 -4.75 7.22
C THR A 255 4.77 -4.45 8.20
N ALA A 256 5.39 -3.28 8.12
CA ALA A 256 6.52 -2.94 8.99
C ALA A 256 6.10 -2.53 10.42
N ALA A 257 4.81 -2.26 10.63
CA ALA A 257 4.30 -1.81 11.91
C ALA A 257 4.51 -2.89 13.00
N THR A 258 5.02 -2.47 14.15
CA THR A 258 5.20 -3.38 15.29
C THR A 258 3.86 -3.91 15.78
N VAL A 259 3.67 -5.22 15.72
CA VAL A 259 2.50 -5.86 16.29
C VAL A 259 2.72 -6.14 17.78
N SER A 260 1.98 -5.41 18.62
CA SER A 260 1.97 -5.61 20.07
C SER A 260 0.62 -6.17 20.55
N PRO A 261 0.57 -6.95 21.64
CA PRO A 261 -0.69 -7.53 22.11
C PRO A 261 -1.80 -6.51 22.42
N ASP A 262 -1.45 -5.26 22.75
CA ASP A 262 -2.41 -4.21 23.08
C ASP A 262 -3.13 -3.60 21.87
N ILE A 263 -2.71 -3.92 20.64
CA ILE A 263 -3.42 -3.54 19.40
C ILE A 263 -4.26 -4.68 18.82
N VAL A 264 -4.19 -5.88 19.42
CA VAL A 264 -4.94 -7.07 18.99
C VAL A 264 -6.18 -7.24 19.89
N SER A 265 -7.28 -7.72 19.31
CA SER A 265 -8.50 -8.01 20.06
C SER A 265 -8.30 -9.19 21.01
N THR A 266 -8.69 -9.01 22.27
CA THR A 266 -8.70 -10.10 23.26
C THR A 266 -9.88 -11.06 23.08
N VAL A 267 -10.74 -10.82 22.07
CA VAL A 267 -11.91 -11.66 21.79
C VAL A 267 -11.53 -12.87 20.94
N ASP A 268 -10.72 -12.65 19.91
CA ASP A 268 -10.29 -13.68 18.97
C ASP A 268 -8.76 -13.83 18.89
N TYR A 269 -8.01 -12.91 19.50
CA TYR A 269 -6.55 -12.88 19.49
C TYR A 269 -5.99 -12.92 18.06
N PHE A 270 -6.65 -12.24 17.13
CA PHE A 270 -6.26 -12.18 15.71
C PHE A 270 -6.58 -10.83 15.06
N HIS A 271 -7.82 -10.33 15.19
CA HIS A 271 -8.15 -9.07 14.52
C HIS A 271 -7.68 -7.86 15.33
N PRO A 272 -7.36 -6.73 14.68
CA PRO A 272 -7.04 -5.49 15.37
C PRO A 272 -8.21 -5.02 16.25
N ASN A 273 -7.91 -4.62 17.49
CA ASN A 273 -8.87 -3.93 18.34
C ASN A 273 -9.01 -2.45 17.90
N ALA A 274 -9.80 -1.63 18.63
CA ALA A 274 -9.97 -0.21 18.29
C ALA A 274 -8.63 0.57 18.17
N ARG A 275 -7.63 0.25 18.99
CA ARG A 275 -6.29 0.86 18.92
C ARG A 275 -5.53 0.38 17.68
N GLY A 276 -5.62 -0.90 17.34
CA GLY A 276 -5.06 -1.42 16.09
C GLY A 276 -5.72 -0.84 14.85
N GLN A 277 -7.03 -0.61 14.88
CA GLN A 277 -7.75 0.11 13.82
C GLN A 277 -7.26 1.57 13.70
N ALA A 278 -7.02 2.24 14.82
CA ALA A 278 -6.44 3.59 14.83
C ALA A 278 -5.05 3.62 14.19
N LEU A 279 -4.20 2.64 14.51
CA LEU A 279 -2.88 2.49 13.91
C LEU A 279 -2.94 2.33 12.40
N ILE A 280 -3.86 1.51 11.88
CA ILE A 280 -4.05 1.34 10.43
C ILE A 280 -4.46 2.67 9.79
N ALA A 281 -5.39 3.41 10.42
CA ALA A 281 -5.81 4.72 9.93
C ALA A 281 -4.66 5.74 9.93
N ASP A 282 -3.78 5.71 10.93
CA ASP A 282 -2.57 6.56 10.98
C ASP A 282 -1.59 6.25 9.85
N LEU A 283 -1.29 4.96 9.65
CA LEU A 283 -0.30 4.52 8.66
C LEU A 283 -0.77 4.80 7.22
N LEU A 284 -2.06 4.61 6.95
CA LEU A 284 -2.64 4.79 5.63
C LEU A 284 -3.10 6.24 5.35
N TRP A 285 -2.95 7.14 6.31
CA TRP A 285 -3.22 8.58 6.19
C TRP A 285 -1.94 9.42 6.43
N GLY A 286 -0.83 9.05 5.78
CA GLY A 286 0.43 9.80 5.81
C GLY A 286 0.44 11.03 4.90
N PRO A 287 1.37 12.00 5.05
CA PRO A 287 1.45 13.19 4.21
C PRO A 287 1.69 12.91 2.71
N GLU A 288 2.25 11.74 2.37
CA GLU A 288 2.37 11.25 0.99
C GLU A 288 1.11 10.49 0.51
N ALA A 289 0.17 10.20 1.41
CA ALA A 289 -1.10 9.52 1.15
C ALA A 289 -2.34 10.41 1.33
N VAL A 290 -2.18 11.62 1.89
CA VAL A 290 -3.21 12.65 1.81
C VAL A 290 -3.29 13.08 0.34
N PRO A 291 -4.48 12.98 -0.29
CA PRO A 291 -4.62 13.46 -1.65
C PRO A 291 -4.16 14.91 -1.78
N ASP A 292 -3.45 15.26 -2.86
CA ASP A 292 -2.96 16.63 -3.08
C ASP A 292 -4.08 17.68 -3.00
N TRP A 293 -5.30 17.30 -3.39
CA TRP A 293 -6.50 18.14 -3.30
C TRP A 293 -7.05 18.29 -1.87
N ALA A 294 -6.75 17.34 -0.99
CA ALA A 294 -7.17 17.31 0.40
C ALA A 294 -6.12 17.88 1.36
N ALA A 295 -4.88 18.06 0.90
CA ALA A 295 -3.87 18.77 1.66
C ALA A 295 -4.33 20.23 1.84
N PRO A 296 -4.28 20.80 3.06
CA PRO A 296 -4.59 22.21 3.24
C PRO A 296 -3.66 23.01 2.33
N GLU A 297 -4.21 23.91 1.49
CA GLU A 297 -3.40 24.85 0.72
C GLU A 297 -2.36 25.43 1.68
N PRO A 298 -1.06 25.50 1.28
CA PRO A 298 -0.07 26.12 2.13
C PRO A 298 -0.57 27.53 2.40
N THR A 299 -1.01 27.76 3.63
CA THR A 299 -1.39 29.09 4.07
C THR A 299 -0.15 29.93 3.82
N SER A 300 -0.25 30.79 2.81
CA SER A 300 0.68 31.89 2.64
C SER A 300 0.52 32.70 3.91
N THR A 301 1.33 32.36 4.92
CA THR A 301 1.46 33.17 6.11
C THR A 301 1.88 34.52 5.55
N PRO A 302 1.08 35.59 5.69
CA PRO A 302 1.51 36.88 5.20
C PRO A 302 2.78 37.19 5.99
N VAL A 303 3.91 37.17 5.30
CA VAL A 303 5.18 37.63 5.85
C VAL A 303 4.88 39.02 6.40
N PRO A 304 5.01 39.28 7.71
CA PRO A 304 4.78 40.61 8.22
C PRO A 304 5.80 41.51 7.53
N SER A 305 5.31 42.36 6.61
CA SER A 305 6.10 43.41 5.99
C SER A 305 6.54 44.35 7.09
N THR A 306 7.74 44.12 7.59
CA THR A 306 8.45 45.11 8.38
C THR A 306 8.84 46.26 7.43
N PRO A 307 8.47 47.51 7.72
CA PRO A 307 8.89 48.65 6.91
C PRO A 307 10.42 48.72 6.94
N PRO A 308 11.10 49.05 5.81
CA PRO A 308 12.54 49.11 5.78
C PRO A 308 13.02 50.20 6.74
N THR A 309 13.72 49.79 7.79
CA THR A 309 14.47 50.70 8.66
C THR A 309 15.71 51.15 7.88
N ALA A 310 15.89 52.46 7.80
CA ALA A 310 16.95 53.12 7.06
C ALA A 310 18.36 52.60 7.44
N ALA A 311 19.16 52.31 6.43
CA ALA A 311 20.57 51.95 6.57
C ALA A 311 21.43 53.18 6.93
N PRO A 312 22.40 53.08 7.85
CA PRO A 312 23.44 54.09 7.97
C PRO A 312 24.56 53.87 6.94
N THR A 313 25.02 55.01 6.45
CA THR A 313 25.94 55.26 5.33
C THR A 313 27.39 54.96 5.70
N SER A 314 28.20 54.41 4.78
CA SER A 314 29.62 54.81 4.66
C SER A 314 30.24 54.49 3.29
N VAL A 315 30.41 55.58 2.52
CA VAL A 315 31.56 56.00 1.67
C VAL A 315 32.19 55.03 0.64
N PRO A 316 32.16 55.38 -0.67
CA PRO A 316 33.13 54.89 -1.67
C PRO A 316 34.01 56.03 -2.25
N THR A 317 35.25 55.71 -2.68
CA THR A 317 36.03 56.23 -3.87
C THR A 317 37.55 55.98 -3.72
N PRO A 318 38.40 55.99 -4.79
CA PRO A 318 38.22 56.51 -6.17
C PRO A 318 38.41 55.47 -7.31
N SER A 319 37.72 55.58 -8.45
CA SER A 319 38.05 56.30 -9.73
C SER A 319 39.34 55.80 -10.40
N THR A 320 39.35 55.34 -11.67
CA THR A 320 39.26 56.18 -12.88
C THR A 320 38.73 55.47 -14.16
N SER A 321 37.96 56.21 -14.97
CA SER A 321 37.54 55.98 -16.37
C SER A 321 38.56 56.60 -17.36
N PRO A 322 38.58 56.33 -18.69
CA PRO A 322 37.56 56.82 -19.66
C PRO A 322 37.18 55.88 -20.84
N ALA A 323 36.05 56.20 -21.51
CA ALA A 323 35.54 55.66 -22.79
C ALA A 323 35.88 56.63 -23.98
N PRO A 324 35.30 56.59 -25.23
CA PRO A 324 34.51 55.59 -26.02
C PRO A 324 34.92 55.51 -27.54
N THR A 325 34.15 54.78 -28.40
CA THR A 325 33.47 55.27 -29.67
C THR A 325 33.48 54.32 -30.91
N ALA A 326 32.26 54.08 -31.46
CA ALA A 326 31.78 53.91 -32.86
C ALA A 326 31.98 52.66 -33.76
N VAL A 327 30.94 52.51 -34.61
CA VAL A 327 30.45 51.50 -35.58
C VAL A 327 30.94 51.86 -37.01
N PRO A 328 31.09 50.92 -38.00
CA PRO A 328 30.00 50.61 -38.95
C PRO A 328 29.92 49.16 -39.51
N GLU A 329 28.72 48.80 -39.97
CA GLU A 329 28.33 47.75 -40.94
C GLU A 329 28.94 48.05 -42.35
N PRO A 330 29.09 47.09 -43.31
CA PRO A 330 27.93 46.63 -44.13
C PRO A 330 28.00 45.21 -44.77
N THR A 331 26.83 44.76 -45.23
CA THR A 331 26.49 44.00 -46.49
C THR A 331 26.78 42.49 -46.69
N ASP A 332 25.67 41.78 -46.91
CA ASP A 332 25.34 40.48 -47.56
C ASP A 332 25.85 40.35 -49.03
N PRO A 333 25.51 39.31 -49.84
CA PRO A 333 25.54 37.83 -49.74
C PRO A 333 26.51 37.19 -50.78
N ASP A 334 26.52 35.85 -50.88
CA ASP A 334 26.39 35.08 -52.14
C ASP A 334 27.46 34.03 -52.53
N GLU A 335 26.92 32.84 -52.83
CA GLU A 335 27.31 31.80 -53.79
C GLU A 335 28.62 30.94 -53.72
N THR A 336 28.40 29.67 -53.32
CA THR A 336 28.63 28.38 -54.06
C THR A 336 30.04 27.85 -54.44
N PRO A 337 30.19 26.53 -54.76
CA PRO A 337 31.20 25.66 -54.17
C PRO A 337 32.24 25.17 -55.18
N THR A 338 33.29 24.47 -54.75
CA THR A 338 34.11 23.65 -55.66
C THR A 338 34.65 22.41 -54.96
N ALA A 339 34.61 21.32 -55.72
CA ALA A 339 34.74 19.93 -55.36
C ALA A 339 36.18 19.38 -55.44
N SER A 340 36.25 18.05 -55.18
CA SER A 340 37.04 17.05 -55.94
C SER A 340 38.25 16.46 -55.19
N PRO A 341 38.73 15.25 -55.56
CA PRO A 341 38.03 13.96 -55.63
C PRO A 341 38.87 12.84 -54.97
N THR A 342 38.36 11.62 -54.76
CA THR A 342 39.16 10.37 -54.92
C THR A 342 38.22 9.17 -55.15
N THR A 343 38.73 8.21 -55.91
CA THR A 343 38.12 7.29 -56.86
C THR A 343 37.74 5.89 -56.35
N THR A 344 36.70 5.32 -56.99
CA THR A 344 36.31 3.89 -57.05
C THR A 344 37.28 3.05 -57.89
N PRO A 345 37.46 1.74 -57.60
CA PRO A 345 37.04 0.74 -58.60
C PRO A 345 36.21 -0.43 -58.04
N THR A 346 35.57 -1.12 -58.99
CA THR A 346 34.36 -1.97 -58.94
C THR A 346 34.68 -3.49 -58.82
N PRO A 347 33.75 -4.47 -59.03
CA PRO A 347 33.55 -5.64 -58.16
C PRO A 347 34.06 -6.96 -58.78
N SER A 348 33.95 -8.08 -58.05
CA SER A 348 33.92 -9.41 -58.68
C SER A 348 33.05 -10.39 -57.89
N ALA A 349 32.30 -11.19 -58.66
CA ALA A 349 31.21 -12.07 -58.25
C ALA A 349 31.67 -13.34 -57.52
N THR A 350 30.75 -14.03 -56.83
CA THR A 350 30.46 -15.47 -57.03
C THR A 350 29.22 -15.94 -56.20
N ALA A 351 28.19 -16.36 -56.94
CA ALA A 351 27.17 -17.41 -56.76
C ALA A 351 26.48 -17.74 -55.40
N THR A 352 25.17 -17.46 -55.40
CA THR A 352 23.96 -18.19 -54.90
C THR A 352 24.04 -19.72 -55.10
N PRO A 353 23.43 -20.64 -54.27
CA PRO A 353 21.96 -20.88 -54.08
C PRO A 353 21.54 -21.24 -52.62
N THR A 354 20.29 -21.40 -52.17
CA THR A 354 18.90 -21.28 -52.67
C THR A 354 17.95 -21.28 -51.46
N ALA A 355 16.74 -20.74 -51.70
CA ALA A 355 15.56 -20.47 -50.87
C ALA A 355 15.07 -21.49 -49.82
N THR A 356 14.28 -20.98 -48.87
CA THR A 356 12.96 -21.55 -48.52
C THR A 356 12.01 -20.41 -48.07
N PRO A 357 10.77 -20.34 -48.59
CA PRO A 357 9.81 -19.26 -48.29
C PRO A 357 8.89 -19.61 -47.11
N THR A 358 8.34 -18.60 -46.44
CA THR A 358 7.03 -18.76 -45.77
C THR A 358 6.26 -17.45 -45.88
N ALA A 359 5.09 -17.56 -46.51
CA ALA A 359 4.19 -16.47 -46.83
C ALA A 359 3.36 -16.04 -45.61
N THR A 360 3.18 -14.72 -45.49
CA THR A 360 2.16 -14.09 -44.64
C THR A 360 0.95 -13.75 -45.53
N PRO A 361 -0.24 -14.31 -45.28
CA PRO A 361 -1.46 -13.76 -45.87
C PRO A 361 -2.08 -12.71 -44.94
N THR A 362 -2.04 -11.48 -45.40
CA THR A 362 -2.94 -10.38 -45.01
C THR A 362 -4.28 -10.57 -45.71
N ALA A 363 -5.40 -10.49 -44.96
CA ALA A 363 -6.71 -10.28 -45.55
C ALA A 363 -7.56 -9.36 -44.67
N THR A 364 -7.77 -8.14 -45.15
CA THR A 364 -8.84 -7.23 -44.75
C THR A 364 -10.11 -7.63 -45.49
N PRO A 365 -11.28 -7.60 -44.83
CA PRO A 365 -12.43 -6.99 -45.52
C PRO A 365 -13.21 -6.02 -44.62
N THR A 366 -13.43 -4.83 -45.19
CA THR A 366 -14.45 -3.86 -44.79
C THR A 366 -15.76 -4.22 -45.49
N ALA A 367 -16.85 -4.35 -44.73
CA ALA A 367 -18.21 -4.06 -45.21
C ALA A 367 -19.16 -3.83 -44.03
N THR A 368 -19.73 -2.63 -43.99
CA THR A 368 -20.89 -2.24 -43.17
C THR A 368 -22.17 -2.69 -43.89
N PRO A 369 -23.17 -3.18 -43.15
CA PRO A 369 -24.53 -2.70 -43.41
C PRO A 369 -25.27 -2.31 -42.12
N ILE A 370 -25.99 -1.19 -42.23
CA ILE A 370 -27.01 -0.72 -41.29
C ILE A 370 -28.31 -1.46 -41.59
N ALA A 371 -28.96 -2.00 -40.56
CA ALA A 371 -30.39 -2.26 -40.58
C ALA A 371 -30.98 -2.12 -39.17
N THR A 372 -31.79 -1.08 -39.00
CA THR A 372 -32.76 -0.87 -37.93
C THR A 372 -33.99 -1.76 -38.13
N SER A 373 -34.41 -2.51 -37.10
CA SER A 373 -35.84 -2.65 -36.76
C SER A 373 -36.05 -3.35 -35.42
N SER A 374 -36.89 -2.70 -34.61
CA SER A 374 -37.59 -3.18 -33.41
C SER A 374 -38.50 -4.38 -33.69
N ALA A 375 -38.56 -5.35 -32.76
CA ALA A 375 -39.81 -5.92 -32.22
C ALA A 375 -39.56 -7.00 -31.15
N THR A 376 -40.32 -6.86 -30.07
CA THR A 376 -40.60 -7.76 -28.96
C THR A 376 -41.25 -9.08 -29.38
N ALA A 377 -40.83 -10.22 -28.80
CA ALA A 377 -41.72 -11.34 -28.40
C ALA A 377 -41.00 -12.40 -27.52
N THR A 378 -41.80 -12.95 -26.62
CA THR A 378 -41.62 -13.82 -25.44
C THR A 378 -41.21 -15.28 -25.76
N PRO A 379 -40.63 -16.06 -24.83
CA PRO A 379 -40.02 -17.38 -25.11
C PRO A 379 -41.01 -18.55 -24.92
N ILE A 380 -41.01 -19.54 -25.82
CA ILE A 380 -41.66 -20.86 -25.60
C ILE A 380 -40.90 -22.01 -26.29
N ALA A 381 -40.68 -23.06 -25.48
CA ALA A 381 -40.54 -24.50 -25.73
C ALA A 381 -39.38 -25.10 -26.56
N THR A 382 -38.62 -25.92 -25.83
CA THR A 382 -37.88 -27.12 -26.24
C THR A 382 -38.67 -28.04 -27.17
N PRO A 383 -37.99 -28.63 -28.18
CA PRO A 383 -37.96 -30.09 -28.23
C PRO A 383 -36.55 -30.65 -28.49
N SER A 384 -36.23 -31.73 -27.77
CA SER A 384 -35.20 -32.71 -28.12
C SER A 384 -35.67 -33.51 -29.34
N PRO A 385 -34.78 -33.81 -30.31
CA PRO A 385 -34.47 -35.22 -30.58
C PRO A 385 -33.01 -35.53 -30.98
N THR A 386 -32.50 -36.60 -30.37
CA THR A 386 -31.87 -37.80 -30.96
C THR A 386 -30.87 -37.69 -32.13
N ALA A 387 -29.61 -37.95 -31.77
CA ALA A 387 -28.60 -38.86 -32.35
C ALA A 387 -28.18 -38.86 -33.85
N THR A 388 -26.84 -38.78 -34.00
CA THR A 388 -25.97 -39.51 -34.94
C THR A 388 -25.79 -38.99 -36.37
N ALA A 389 -24.59 -38.44 -36.64
CA ALA A 389 -23.77 -38.81 -37.79
C ALA A 389 -22.28 -38.56 -37.48
N THR A 390 -21.51 -39.65 -37.47
CA THR A 390 -20.05 -39.69 -37.50
C THR A 390 -19.55 -39.31 -38.89
N PRO A 391 -18.54 -38.43 -39.00
CA PRO A 391 -17.50 -38.65 -40.00
C PRO A 391 -16.12 -38.81 -39.36
N THR A 392 -15.53 -39.96 -39.68
CA THR A 392 -14.15 -40.36 -39.44
C THR A 392 -13.22 -39.49 -40.28
N ALA A 393 -12.18 -38.91 -39.67
CA ALA A 393 -11.00 -38.43 -40.36
C ALA A 393 -9.74 -38.94 -39.64
N THR A 394 -9.13 -39.93 -40.28
CA THR A 394 -7.85 -40.55 -39.96
C THR A 394 -6.71 -39.53 -40.13
N THR A 395 -5.90 -39.34 -39.09
CA THR A 395 -4.50 -38.92 -39.27
C THR A 395 -3.59 -39.77 -38.40
N THR A 396 -2.67 -40.45 -39.08
CA THR A 396 -1.61 -41.30 -38.53
C THR A 396 -0.47 -40.44 -38.00
N PRO A 397 0.00 -40.65 -36.76
CA PRO A 397 1.38 -40.37 -36.42
C PRO A 397 2.22 -41.65 -36.32
N THR A 398 3.33 -41.60 -37.03
CA THR A 398 4.41 -42.58 -37.18
C THR A 398 5.05 -42.95 -35.84
N ALA A 399 5.37 -44.24 -35.67
CA ALA A 399 6.07 -44.79 -34.51
C ALA A 399 7.53 -44.31 -34.42
N SER A 400 8.00 -44.08 -33.19
CA SER A 400 9.40 -43.83 -32.81
C SER A 400 9.75 -44.78 -31.63
N PRO A 401 11.00 -45.28 -31.53
CA PRO A 401 11.26 -46.61 -30.99
C PRO A 401 11.28 -46.74 -29.46
N THR A 402 10.91 -47.95 -29.07
CA THR A 402 10.93 -48.61 -27.75
C THR A 402 12.20 -48.38 -26.92
N PRO A 403 12.09 -47.93 -25.65
CA PRO A 403 13.06 -48.26 -24.62
C PRO A 403 12.73 -49.62 -24.00
N THR A 404 13.70 -50.54 -24.09
CA THR A 404 13.71 -51.85 -23.45
C THR A 404 13.62 -51.73 -21.93
N ALA A 405 12.55 -52.27 -21.33
CA ALA A 405 12.49 -52.53 -19.89
C ALA A 405 13.00 -53.95 -19.60
N THR A 406 14.07 -54.05 -18.82
CA THR A 406 14.57 -55.31 -18.25
C THR A 406 13.64 -55.74 -17.11
N PRO A 407 12.99 -56.92 -17.16
CA PRO A 407 12.23 -57.42 -16.02
C PRO A 407 13.20 -57.92 -14.95
N THR A 408 13.25 -57.22 -13.82
CA THR A 408 13.91 -57.74 -12.61
C THR A 408 12.89 -58.60 -11.87
N ALA A 409 13.25 -59.85 -11.56
CA ALA A 409 12.39 -60.81 -10.88
C ALA A 409 11.88 -60.27 -9.54
N SER A 410 10.57 -60.32 -9.35
CA SER A 410 9.89 -60.09 -8.07
C SER A 410 10.24 -61.23 -7.10
N PRO A 411 10.69 -60.95 -5.87
CA PRO A 411 10.95 -61.99 -4.88
C PRO A 411 9.64 -62.61 -4.37
N THR A 412 9.67 -63.94 -4.22
CA THR A 412 8.63 -64.81 -3.66
C THR A 412 8.13 -64.31 -2.29
N PRO A 413 6.81 -64.31 -2.02
CA PRO A 413 6.28 -63.90 -0.72
C PRO A 413 6.77 -64.86 0.37
N THR A 414 7.48 -64.32 1.36
CA THR A 414 7.88 -65.06 2.55
C THR A 414 6.69 -65.15 3.50
N ALA A 415 6.48 -66.32 4.09
CA ALA A 415 5.37 -66.62 4.99
C ALA A 415 5.30 -65.64 6.17
N SER A 416 4.06 -65.20 6.44
CA SER A 416 3.68 -64.39 7.60
C SER A 416 4.05 -65.09 8.92
N PRO A 417 4.71 -64.42 9.89
CA PRO A 417 4.96 -65.01 11.20
C PRO A 417 3.66 -65.20 11.98
N THR A 418 3.53 -66.39 12.56
CA THR A 418 2.47 -66.80 13.48
C THR A 418 2.35 -65.84 14.68
N PRO A 419 1.14 -65.44 15.11
CA PRO A 419 0.96 -64.55 16.26
C PRO A 419 1.50 -65.21 17.53
N THR A 420 2.43 -64.53 18.19
CA THR A 420 2.97 -64.95 19.48
C THR A 420 1.98 -64.57 20.59
N ALA A 421 1.76 -65.50 21.52
CA ALA A 421 0.76 -65.38 22.58
C ALA A 421 0.96 -64.15 23.48
N SER A 422 -0.18 -63.54 23.82
CA SER A 422 -0.37 -62.46 24.79
C SER A 422 0.28 -62.77 26.15
N PRO A 423 0.99 -61.83 26.80
CA PRO A 423 1.49 -62.03 28.15
C PRO A 423 0.33 -62.15 29.15
N THR A 424 0.47 -63.14 30.03
CA THR A 424 -0.43 -63.47 31.15
C THR A 424 -0.54 -62.32 32.16
N PRO A 425 -1.74 -61.99 32.67
CA PRO A 425 -1.90 -60.93 33.68
C PRO A 425 -1.18 -61.32 34.98
N THR A 426 -0.28 -60.44 35.43
CA THR A 426 0.42 -60.61 36.71
C THR A 426 -0.50 -60.20 37.87
N ALA A 427 -0.48 -61.00 38.93
CA ALA A 427 -1.39 -60.91 40.07
C ALA A 427 -1.32 -59.58 40.83
N SER A 428 -2.50 -59.15 41.26
CA SER A 428 -2.77 -58.03 42.17
C SER A 428 -1.99 -58.13 43.49
N PRO A 429 -1.36 -57.05 43.99
CA PRO A 429 -0.75 -57.07 45.31
C PRO A 429 -1.81 -57.02 46.43
N THR A 430 -1.62 -57.92 47.39
CA THR A 430 -2.34 -58.09 48.65
C THR A 430 -2.41 -56.80 49.48
N PRO A 431 -3.55 -56.44 50.11
CA PRO A 431 -3.65 -55.29 51.00
C PRO A 431 -2.88 -55.54 52.30
N THR A 432 -1.92 -54.68 52.61
CA THR A 432 -1.22 -54.68 53.91
C THR A 432 -1.84 -53.63 54.84
N ALA A 433 -1.97 -54.03 56.10
CA ALA A 433 -2.77 -53.41 57.14
C ALA A 433 -2.37 -51.98 57.55
N SER A 434 -3.39 -51.29 58.06
CA SER A 434 -3.43 -50.03 58.79
C SER A 434 -2.34 -49.85 59.86
N PRO A 435 -1.88 -48.60 60.05
CA PRO A 435 -1.59 -48.09 61.38
C PRO A 435 -2.46 -46.85 61.75
N THR A 436 -3.13 -47.01 62.89
CA THR A 436 -3.39 -46.08 64.01
C THR A 436 -3.68 -44.59 63.76
N PRO A 437 -4.81 -44.04 64.31
CA PRO A 437 -5.11 -42.62 64.26
C PRO A 437 -4.32 -41.82 65.30
N THR A 438 -3.76 -40.67 64.93
CA THR A 438 -3.25 -39.70 65.90
C THR A 438 -3.46 -38.25 65.45
N ALA A 439 -4.15 -37.52 66.34
CA ALA A 439 -4.23 -36.08 66.59
C ALA A 439 -4.69 -35.09 65.48
N SER A 440 -5.79 -34.44 65.83
CA SER A 440 -6.42 -33.22 65.28
C SER A 440 -5.45 -32.06 64.98
N PRO A 441 -5.63 -31.32 63.86
CA PRO A 441 -4.96 -30.04 63.68
C PRO A 441 -5.79 -28.88 64.28
N SER A 442 -5.10 -28.11 65.11
CA SER A 442 -5.50 -26.83 65.68
C SER A 442 -5.17 -25.68 64.70
N GLN A 443 -6.18 -24.82 64.52
CA GLN A 443 -6.20 -23.40 64.19
C GLN A 443 -5.40 -22.81 63.00
N THR A 444 -6.18 -22.12 62.17
CA THR A 444 -5.91 -21.14 61.12
C THR A 444 -4.76 -20.17 61.41
N ALA A 445 -3.78 -20.12 60.50
CA ALA A 445 -2.85 -19.01 60.36
C ALA A 445 -3.27 -18.12 59.18
N THR A 446 -3.57 -16.86 59.49
CA THR A 446 -3.86 -15.79 58.52
C THR A 446 -2.64 -15.52 57.64
N ALA A 447 -2.82 -15.52 56.31
CA ALA A 447 -1.78 -15.18 55.36
C ALA A 447 -1.42 -13.68 55.41
N SER A 448 -0.13 -13.40 55.52
CA SER A 448 0.49 -12.07 55.39
C SER A 448 0.45 -11.59 53.93
N PRO A 449 0.23 -10.29 53.65
CA PRO A 449 0.17 -9.79 52.26
C PRO A 449 1.53 -9.87 51.56
N THR A 450 1.51 -10.41 50.34
CA THR A 450 2.63 -10.49 49.41
C THR A 450 3.12 -9.08 49.01
N PRO A 451 4.44 -8.81 49.00
CA PRO A 451 4.96 -7.50 48.59
C PRO A 451 4.66 -7.22 47.11
N THR A 452 4.05 -6.06 46.86
CA THR A 452 3.80 -5.52 45.52
C THR A 452 5.13 -5.26 44.81
N ARG A 453 5.35 -5.90 43.65
CA ARG A 453 6.50 -5.58 42.78
C ARG A 453 6.32 -4.16 42.25
N THR A 454 7.28 -3.29 42.53
CA THR A 454 7.43 -2.00 41.86
C THR A 454 7.64 -2.25 40.36
N PRO A 455 6.86 -1.65 39.45
CA PRO A 455 7.06 -1.82 38.02
C PRO A 455 8.42 -1.25 37.62
N THR A 456 9.25 -2.07 36.97
CA THR A 456 10.43 -1.63 36.24
C THR A 456 9.99 -0.59 35.20
N PRO A 457 10.60 0.61 35.12
CA PRO A 457 10.24 1.59 34.11
C PRO A 457 10.42 0.99 32.72
N THR A 458 9.33 0.96 31.94
CA THR A 458 9.37 0.65 30.52
C THR A 458 10.36 1.62 29.85
N PRO A 459 11.34 1.12 29.06
CA PRO A 459 12.21 2.03 28.30
C PRO A 459 11.33 2.94 27.45
N ALA A 460 11.56 4.25 27.56
CA ALA A 460 10.81 5.24 26.81
C ALA A 460 10.93 4.93 25.32
N ARG A 461 9.80 5.01 24.59
CA ARG A 461 9.76 4.84 23.14
C ARG A 461 10.73 5.84 22.52
N ASP A 462 11.65 5.35 21.71
CA ASP A 462 12.54 6.20 20.95
C ASP A 462 11.74 6.93 19.85
N THR A 463 11.77 8.25 19.91
CA THR A 463 11.14 9.15 18.93
C THR A 463 12.15 10.10 18.31
N ALA A 464 13.44 9.91 18.57
CA ALA A 464 14.48 10.75 18.01
C ALA A 464 14.67 10.39 16.55
N ALA A 465 14.50 11.35 15.65
CA ALA A 465 14.77 11.12 14.24
C ALA A 465 16.29 11.00 14.00
N PRO A 466 16.75 10.04 13.18
CA PRO A 466 18.18 9.87 12.90
C PRO A 466 18.71 11.05 12.09
N SER A 467 19.97 11.42 12.32
CA SER A 467 20.67 12.41 11.50
C SER A 467 21.39 11.76 10.31
N SER A 468 21.46 12.45 9.18
CA SER A 468 22.25 12.02 8.03
C SER A 468 22.77 13.18 7.18
N ARG A 469 23.90 12.96 6.49
CA ARG A 469 24.52 13.95 5.61
C ARG A 469 25.24 13.28 4.45
N ILE A 470 25.00 13.78 3.25
CA ILE A 470 25.73 13.39 2.03
C ILE A 470 27.14 13.98 2.08
N THR A 471 28.15 13.13 1.88
CA THR A 471 29.57 13.50 1.84
C THR A 471 30.15 13.48 0.42
N SER A 472 29.51 12.77 -0.52
CA SER A 472 29.89 12.77 -1.93
C SER A 472 28.68 12.44 -2.83
N PRO A 473 28.53 13.08 -4.00
CA PRO A 473 29.29 14.24 -4.48
C PRO A 473 29.10 15.49 -3.61
N THR A 474 30.02 16.46 -3.69
CA THR A 474 29.83 17.77 -3.05
C THR A 474 28.86 18.63 -3.87
N ALA A 475 28.20 19.59 -3.22
CA ALA A 475 27.26 20.49 -3.90
C ALA A 475 27.93 21.21 -5.08
N GLY A 476 27.23 21.29 -6.21
CA GLY A 476 27.71 21.86 -7.47
C GLY A 476 28.55 20.90 -8.33
N SER A 477 28.76 19.66 -7.90
CA SER A 477 29.52 18.68 -8.70
C SER A 477 28.80 18.34 -10.00
N THR A 478 29.56 18.23 -11.09
CA THR A 478 29.07 17.65 -12.35
C THR A 478 29.44 16.17 -12.42
N VAL A 479 28.47 15.30 -12.75
CA VAL A 479 28.65 13.85 -12.79
C VAL A 479 28.25 13.28 -14.15
N VAL A 480 29.01 12.28 -14.63
CA VAL A 480 28.80 11.60 -15.92
C VAL A 480 29.14 10.12 -15.78
N GLY A 481 28.35 9.25 -16.41
CA GLY A 481 28.60 7.82 -16.48
C GLY A 481 28.15 7.11 -15.20
N THR A 482 29.09 6.85 -14.30
CA THR A 482 28.83 6.15 -13.02
C THR A 482 29.26 7.04 -11.86
N VAL A 483 28.37 7.24 -10.90
CA VAL A 483 28.61 8.05 -9.70
C VAL A 483 28.38 7.21 -8.44
N THR A 484 29.23 7.39 -7.43
CA THR A 484 29.02 6.82 -6.10
C THR A 484 28.55 7.91 -5.15
N LEU A 485 27.31 7.79 -4.70
CA LEU A 485 26.74 8.57 -3.62
C LEU A 485 27.23 8.01 -2.29
N VAL A 486 27.69 8.90 -1.40
CA VAL A 486 28.19 8.55 -0.07
C VAL A 486 27.50 9.44 0.96
N ALA A 487 26.99 8.83 2.03
CA ALA A 487 26.43 9.54 3.17
C ALA A 487 26.95 8.97 4.49
N VAL A 488 26.94 9.80 5.53
CA VAL A 488 27.11 9.39 6.93
C VAL A 488 25.76 9.57 7.63
N ALA A 489 25.48 8.71 8.60
CA ALA A 489 24.25 8.75 9.39
C ALA A 489 24.55 8.24 10.81
N ASP A 490 23.60 8.43 11.73
CA ASP A 490 23.72 7.99 13.11
C ASP A 490 23.91 6.46 13.21
N ALA A 491 24.52 6.00 14.31
CA ALA A 491 24.98 4.63 14.46
C ALA A 491 23.84 3.59 14.40
N ASP A 492 22.67 3.99 14.91
CA ASP A 492 21.39 3.29 14.97
C ASP A 492 20.61 3.32 13.65
N THR A 493 21.08 4.05 12.63
CA THR A 493 20.50 4.01 11.29
C THR A 493 20.60 2.59 10.73
N THR A 494 19.45 2.02 10.36
CA THR A 494 19.28 0.68 9.81
C THR A 494 19.09 0.67 8.30
N SER A 495 18.59 1.77 7.72
CA SER A 495 18.40 1.93 6.28
C SER A 495 18.69 3.36 5.84
N LEU A 496 19.26 3.52 4.64
CA LEU A 496 19.46 4.82 4.00
C LEU A 496 19.18 4.73 2.49
N ILE A 497 18.34 5.63 1.98
CA ILE A 497 17.93 5.68 0.57
C ILE A 497 18.25 7.06 0.00
N PHE A 498 18.84 7.10 -1.20
CA PHE A 498 19.08 8.34 -1.94
C PHE A 498 17.92 8.66 -2.88
N TRP A 499 17.57 9.94 -2.97
CA TRP A 499 16.48 10.47 -3.78
C TRP A 499 16.89 11.72 -4.53
N THR A 500 16.26 11.99 -5.68
CA THR A 500 16.26 13.29 -6.36
C THR A 500 14.81 13.70 -6.65
N GLY A 501 14.34 14.79 -6.03
CA GLY A 501 12.91 15.09 -6.01
C GLY A 501 12.08 13.90 -5.48
N SER A 502 11.07 13.49 -6.24
CA SER A 502 10.26 12.28 -5.96
C SER A 502 10.87 10.98 -6.52
N THR A 503 11.98 11.06 -7.26
CA THR A 503 12.59 9.88 -7.90
C THR A 503 13.56 9.20 -6.94
N ARG A 504 13.30 7.94 -6.61
CA ARG A 504 14.23 7.11 -5.83
C ARG A 504 15.46 6.75 -6.68
N ILE A 505 16.64 7.14 -6.22
CA ILE A 505 17.91 6.76 -6.86
C ILE A 505 18.28 5.33 -6.47
N GLY A 506 18.10 4.96 -5.20
CA GLY A 506 18.30 3.60 -4.71
C GLY A 506 18.67 3.51 -3.23
N THR A 507 18.70 2.28 -2.71
CA THR A 507 19.09 1.99 -1.32
C THR A 507 20.61 1.86 -1.20
N ALA A 508 21.20 2.59 -0.27
CA ALA A 508 22.61 2.54 0.02
C ALA A 508 22.98 1.30 0.86
N LYS A 509 24.20 0.80 0.70
CA LYS A 509 24.76 -0.25 1.55
C LYS A 509 25.69 0.36 2.59
N LYS A 510 25.53 -0.04 3.85
CA LYS A 510 26.46 0.32 4.94
C LYS A 510 27.80 -0.38 4.70
N ALA A 511 28.86 0.39 4.52
CA ALA A 511 30.22 -0.10 4.36
C ALA A 511 30.87 -0.32 5.74
N ALA A 512 31.97 -1.06 5.77
CA ALA A 512 32.71 -1.36 7.01
C ALA A 512 33.27 -0.12 7.71
N ASP A 513 33.46 0.98 6.97
CA ASP A 513 33.88 2.29 7.48
C ASP A 513 32.72 3.10 8.11
N GLY A 514 31.52 2.53 8.19
CA GLY A 514 30.32 3.16 8.74
C GLY A 514 29.58 4.08 7.77
N THR A 515 30.11 4.32 6.57
CA THR A 515 29.44 5.15 5.55
C THR A 515 28.43 4.35 4.73
N TRP A 516 27.43 5.04 4.21
CA TRP A 516 26.41 4.48 3.33
C TRP A 516 26.75 4.81 1.88
N LYS A 517 26.92 3.78 1.04
CA LYS A 517 27.36 3.95 -0.35
C LYS A 517 26.34 3.38 -1.34
N LEU A 518 26.08 4.13 -2.40
CA LEU A 518 25.29 3.68 -3.56
C LEU A 518 26.02 4.07 -4.85
N THR A 519 26.34 3.09 -5.69
CA THR A 519 26.88 3.34 -7.04
C THR A 519 25.75 3.25 -8.06
N VAL A 520 25.57 4.30 -8.86
CA VAL A 520 24.47 4.42 -9.83
C VAL A 520 24.96 4.98 -11.16
N SER A 521 24.30 4.60 -12.26
CA SER A 521 24.56 5.18 -13.58
C SER A 521 23.73 6.45 -13.79
N THR A 522 24.37 7.49 -14.32
CA THR A 522 23.70 8.76 -14.68
C THR A 522 22.83 8.63 -15.94
N LYS A 523 22.92 7.52 -16.68
CA LYS A 523 22.18 7.30 -17.94
C LYS A 523 20.65 7.33 -17.77
N GLY A 524 20.16 6.97 -16.58
CA GLY A 524 18.73 6.97 -16.25
C GLY A 524 18.17 8.33 -15.82
N PHE A 525 19.00 9.38 -15.76
CA PHE A 525 18.59 10.69 -15.23
C PHE A 525 18.64 11.76 -16.32
N PRO A 526 17.63 12.66 -16.39
CA PRO A 526 17.66 13.82 -17.28
C PRO A 526 18.94 14.64 -17.10
N LYS A 527 19.46 15.23 -18.18
CA LYS A 527 20.55 16.21 -18.08
C LYS A 527 20.06 17.46 -17.37
N GLY A 528 20.86 18.01 -16.46
CA GLY A 528 20.47 19.16 -15.66
C GLY A 528 20.84 19.01 -14.18
N GLU A 529 20.42 19.97 -13.35
CA GLU A 529 20.63 19.95 -11.91
C GLU A 529 19.62 19.03 -11.21
N HIS A 530 20.12 18.24 -10.25
CA HIS A 530 19.37 17.31 -9.42
C HIS A 530 19.64 17.61 -7.95
N GLN A 531 18.58 17.75 -7.15
CA GLN A 531 18.68 17.96 -5.71
C GLN A 531 18.67 16.62 -5.00
N VAL A 532 19.85 16.12 -4.64
CA VAL A 532 20.01 14.80 -4.02
C VAL A 532 19.83 14.88 -2.52
N VAL A 533 18.97 14.03 -1.95
CA VAL A 533 18.78 13.90 -0.49
C VAL A 533 19.00 12.45 -0.04
N ALA A 534 19.48 12.27 1.19
CA ALA A 534 19.55 10.97 1.86
C ALA A 534 18.42 10.88 2.89
N LYS A 535 17.53 9.90 2.74
CA LYS A 535 16.50 9.56 3.73
C LYS A 535 17.01 8.42 4.60
N ALA A 536 17.18 8.65 5.89
CA ALA A 536 17.66 7.67 6.87
C ALA A 536 16.51 7.17 7.75
N THR A 537 16.58 5.90 8.16
CA THR A 537 15.64 5.23 9.07
C THR A 537 16.42 4.54 10.17
N ASP A 538 16.07 4.75 11.44
CA ASP A 538 16.69 4.08 12.59
C ASP A 538 16.06 2.71 12.90
N ALA A 539 16.49 2.06 13.99
CA ALA A 539 15.93 0.78 14.43
C ALA A 539 14.53 0.90 15.08
N ALA A 540 14.16 2.09 15.53
CA ALA A 540 12.85 2.40 16.10
C ALA A 540 11.82 2.84 15.03
N GLY A 541 12.25 2.97 13.77
CA GLY A 541 11.45 3.38 12.63
C GLY A 541 11.32 4.90 12.46
N ASN A 542 12.06 5.72 13.23
CA ASN A 542 12.07 7.16 13.00
C ASN A 542 12.84 7.46 11.72
N THR A 543 12.40 8.48 10.99
CA THR A 543 13.00 8.86 9.71
C THR A 543 13.37 10.34 9.66
N ALA A 544 14.44 10.66 8.94
CA ALA A 544 14.78 12.04 8.60
C ALA A 544 15.45 12.14 7.23
N SER A 545 15.38 13.32 6.64
CA SER A 545 16.08 13.65 5.40
C SER A 545 17.30 14.53 5.68
N SER A 546 18.40 14.30 4.99
CA SER A 546 19.54 15.21 4.97
C SER A 546 19.19 16.53 4.29
N ALA A 547 20.04 17.54 4.48
CA ALA A 547 20.05 18.70 3.58
C ALA A 547 20.27 18.26 2.12
N PRO A 548 19.62 18.90 1.14
CA PRO A 548 19.79 18.58 -0.27
C PRO A 548 21.18 18.99 -0.78
N VAL A 549 21.72 18.21 -1.70
CA VAL A 549 22.97 18.46 -2.40
C VAL A 549 22.68 18.56 -3.90
N ALA A 550 22.88 19.75 -4.46
CA ALA A 550 22.75 19.99 -5.90
C ALA A 550 23.88 19.28 -6.68
N VAL A 551 23.52 18.46 -7.65
CA VAL A 551 24.45 17.73 -8.53
C VAL A 551 23.99 17.87 -9.98
N THR A 552 24.89 18.24 -10.89
CA THR A 552 24.56 18.40 -12.32
C THR A 552 24.90 17.13 -13.11
N VAL A 553 23.91 16.53 -13.77
CA VAL A 553 24.11 15.41 -14.69
C VAL A 553 24.37 15.94 -16.11
N ARG A 554 25.44 15.47 -16.77
CA ARG A 554 25.81 15.86 -18.15
C ARG A 554 25.75 14.75 -19.18
#